data_AF-A0A965NT10-F1
#
_entry.id   AF-A0A965NT10-F1
#
_cell.length_a   1.000
_cell.length_b   1.000
_cell.length_c   1.000
_cell.angle_alpha   90.00
_cell.angle_beta   90.00
_cell.angle_gamma   90.00
#
_symmetry.space_group_name_H-M   'P 1'
#
loop_
_entity.id
_entity.type
_entity.pdbx_description
1 polymer ?
#
loop_
_entity_poly.entity_id
_entity_poly.type
_entity_poly.pdbx_seq_one_letter_code
_entity_poly.pdbx_strand_id
1 'polypeptide(L)'
;MGTKLVIVESPAKARKIGAFLGKDYVVEASVGHIRDLPQRAADIPKEYKKIPWAKEGVNIEEDFAPLYVINPDKKAKVSELKDLMKSADELIL
;
A
#
# COMPACT_ATOMS: atom_id res chain seq x y z
N MET A 1 3.44 26.86 -2.05
CA MET A 1 3.38 26.21 -0.72
C MET A 1 3.16 24.74 -0.99
N GLY A 2 3.97 23.88 -0.39
CA GLY A 2 4.00 22.46 -0.72
C GLY A 2 2.78 21.71 -0.21
N THR A 3 2.30 20.72 -0.96
CA THR A 3 1.13 19.92 -0.57
C THR A 3 1.62 18.70 0.21
N LYS A 4 1.07 18.46 1.41
CA LYS A 4 1.42 17.29 2.22
C LYS A 4 0.42 16.16 2.01
N LEU A 5 0.90 14.93 1.80
CA LEU A 5 0.03 13.75 1.69
C LEU A 5 -0.05 13.04 3.05
N VAL A 6 -1.27 12.84 3.54
CA VAL A 6 -1.56 12.07 4.75
C VAL A 6 -2.29 10.79 4.35
N ILE A 7 -1.80 9.64 4.76
CA ILE A 7 -2.45 8.35 4.49
C ILE A 7 -3.00 7.77 5.78
N VAL A 8 -4.31 7.48 5.82
CA VAL A 8 -5.00 6.86 6.96
C VAL A 8 -5.69 5.57 6.56
N GLU A 9 -6.16 4.76 7.50
CA GLU A 9 -6.66 3.41 7.13
C GLU A 9 -8.07 3.43 6.54
N SER A 10 -8.92 4.39 6.94
CA SER A 10 -10.35 4.39 6.58
C SER A 10 -10.83 5.69 5.93
N PRO A 11 -11.78 5.61 4.96
CA PRO A 11 -12.34 6.79 4.31
C PRO A 11 -13.02 7.77 5.28
N ALA A 12 -13.61 7.26 6.37
CA ALA A 12 -14.23 8.10 7.39
C ALA A 12 -13.20 8.95 8.15
N LYS A 13 -12.05 8.36 8.52
CA LYS A 13 -10.94 9.11 9.13
C LYS A 13 -10.40 10.16 8.15
N ALA A 14 -10.23 9.80 6.88
CA ALA A 14 -9.69 10.72 5.87
C ALA A 14 -10.56 11.98 5.74
N ARG A 15 -11.88 11.82 5.64
CA ARG A 15 -12.83 12.94 5.63
C ARG A 15 -12.74 13.81 6.88
N LYS A 16 -12.67 13.19 8.07
CA LYS A 16 -12.64 13.92 9.35
C LYS A 16 -11.33 14.69 9.54
N ILE A 17 -10.19 14.07 9.24
CA ILE A 17 -8.87 14.70 9.38
C ILE A 17 -8.65 15.78 8.32
N GLY A 18 -9.08 15.54 7.07
CA GLY A 18 -9.02 16.56 6.02
C GLY A 18 -9.79 17.84 6.38
N ALA A 19 -10.94 17.71 7.05
CA ALA A 19 -11.70 18.86 7.53
C ALA A 19 -10.95 19.68 8.60
N PHE A 20 -10.05 19.08 9.38
CA PHE A 20 -9.25 19.78 10.39
C PHE A 20 -7.98 20.41 9.81
N LEU A 21 -7.29 19.73 8.89
CA LEU A 21 -5.99 20.16 8.38
C LEU A 21 -6.09 21.21 7.27
N GLY A 22 -7.18 21.21 6.51
CA GLY A 22 -7.41 22.18 5.46
C GLY A 22 -6.59 21.94 4.19
N LYS A 23 -6.49 22.98 3.37
CA LYS A 23 -6.12 22.94 1.95
C LYS A 23 -4.64 22.65 1.64
N ASP A 24 -3.76 22.73 2.64
CA ASP A 24 -2.34 22.38 2.47
C ASP A 24 -2.09 20.86 2.60
N TYR A 25 -3.14 20.08 2.89
CA TYR A 25 -3.08 18.64 3.10
C TYR A 25 -4.03 17.91 2.16
N VAL A 26 -3.52 16.86 1.52
CA VAL A 26 -4.32 15.84 0.84
C VAL A 26 -4.38 14.64 1.78
N VAL A 27 -5.58 14.28 2.23
CA VAL A 27 -5.79 13.18 3.17
C VAL A 27 -6.52 12.04 2.46
N GLU A 28 -5.83 10.91 2.30
CA GLU A 28 -6.34 9.74 1.57
C GLU A 28 -6.38 8.48 2.43
N ALA A 29 -7.25 7.54 2.04
CA ALA A 29 -7.40 6.28 2.76
C ALA A 29 -6.72 5.10 2.03
N SER A 30 -5.94 4.29 2.76
CA SER A 30 -5.38 3.02 2.24
C SER A 30 -6.45 1.94 2.03
N VAL A 31 -7.58 2.06 2.75
CA VAL A 31 -8.67 1.08 2.79
C VAL A 31 -8.17 -0.27 3.31
N GLY A 32 -7.45 -0.24 4.43
CA GLY A 32 -6.86 -1.42 5.09
C GLY A 32 -5.45 -1.77 4.58
N HIS A 33 -5.06 -3.03 4.72
CA HIS A 33 -3.77 -3.53 4.23
C HIS A 33 -3.70 -3.48 2.69
N ILE A 34 -2.56 -3.00 2.18
CA ILE A 34 -2.28 -2.92 0.74
C ILE A 34 -1.43 -4.09 0.22
N ARG A 35 -0.80 -4.82 1.13
CA ARG A 35 -0.01 -6.02 0.85
C ARG A 35 -0.34 -7.11 1.86
N ASP A 36 -0.23 -8.34 1.39
CA ASP A 36 -0.37 -9.55 2.19
C ASP A 36 0.55 -10.64 1.61
N LEU A 37 0.64 -11.78 2.30
CA LEU A 37 1.23 -12.98 1.71
C LEU A 37 0.36 -13.45 0.51
N PRO A 38 0.94 -14.09 -0.50
CA PRO A 38 0.19 -14.61 -1.63
C PRO A 38 -0.82 -15.66 -1.17
N GLN A 39 -2.11 -15.41 -1.39
CA GLN A 39 -3.17 -16.35 -1.03
C GLN A 39 -3.38 -17.43 -2.10
N ARG A 40 -3.05 -17.11 -3.36
CA ARG A 40 -3.14 -18.03 -4.50
C ARG A 40 -1.92 -17.86 -5.40
N ALA A 41 -1.56 -18.92 -6.14
CA ALA A 41 -0.46 -18.86 -7.12
C ALA A 41 -0.67 -17.82 -8.24
N ALA A 42 -1.92 -17.39 -8.46
CA ALA A 42 -2.26 -16.33 -9.40
C ALA A 42 -1.86 -14.92 -8.91
N ASP A 43 -1.77 -14.73 -7.58
CA ASP A 43 -1.45 -13.44 -6.95
C ASP A 43 0.06 -13.14 -7.00
N ILE A 44 0.88 -14.17 -7.22
CA ILE A 44 2.33 -14.06 -7.31
C ILE A 44 2.72 -13.38 -8.63
N PRO A 45 3.38 -12.20 -8.59
CA PRO A 45 3.89 -11.54 -9.79
C PRO A 45 4.87 -12.42 -10.56
N LYS A 46 4.95 -12.25 -11.89
CA LYS A 46 5.77 -13.10 -12.78
C LYS A 46 7.25 -13.15 -12.36
N GLU A 47 7.78 -12.07 -11.81
CA GLU A 47 9.15 -11.97 -11.30
C GLU A 47 9.41 -12.93 -10.11
N TYR A 48 8.43 -13.10 -9.23
CA TYR A 48 8.55 -13.97 -8.05
C TYR A 48 8.12 -15.42 -8.32
N LYS A 49 7.43 -15.71 -9.42
CA LYS A 49 7.00 -17.10 -9.76
C LYS A 49 8.16 -18.09 -9.95
N LYS A 50 9.39 -17.59 -10.16
CA LYS A 50 10.60 -18.41 -10.28
C LYS A 50 11.17 -18.82 -8.92
N ILE A 51 10.72 -18.21 -7.84
CA ILE A 51 11.18 -18.51 -6.48
C ILE A 51 10.44 -19.77 -6.00
N PRO A 52 11.15 -20.84 -5.59
CA PRO A 52 10.54 -22.12 -5.24
C PRO A 52 9.48 -22.04 -4.13
N TRP A 53 9.73 -21.20 -3.11
CA TRP A 53 8.88 -21.02 -1.94
C TRP A 53 7.81 -19.91 -2.10
N ALA A 54 7.63 -19.36 -3.31
CA ALA A 54 6.74 -18.22 -3.52
C ALA A 54 5.26 -18.53 -3.22
N LYS A 55 4.85 -19.79 -3.26
CA LYS A 55 3.45 -20.19 -2.97
C LYS A 55 3.17 -20.25 -1.48
N GLU A 56 4.17 -20.61 -0.70
CA GLU A 56 4.17 -20.68 0.75
C GLU A 56 4.20 -19.28 1.35
N GLY A 57 4.73 -18.31 0.62
CA GLY A 57 4.77 -16.90 1.00
C GLY A 57 5.83 -16.59 2.06
N VAL A 58 6.49 -17.60 2.63
CA VAL A 58 7.53 -17.44 3.66
C VAL A 58 8.69 -18.39 3.36
N ASN A 59 9.91 -17.86 3.36
CA ASN A 59 11.12 -18.65 3.21
C ASN A 59 11.59 -19.21 4.56
N ILE A 60 11.28 -20.48 4.85
CA ILE A 60 11.70 -21.12 6.11
C ILE A 60 13.22 -21.39 6.18
N GLU A 61 13.91 -21.34 5.04
CA GLU A 61 15.36 -21.59 4.96
C GLU A 61 16.19 -20.31 5.14
N GLU A 62 15.55 -19.14 5.08
CA GLU A 62 16.20 -17.83 5.13
C GLU A 62 15.45 -16.91 6.09
N ASP A 63 15.67 -17.10 7.39
CA ASP A 63 15.15 -16.25 8.48
C ASP A 63 13.64 -15.92 8.39
N PHE A 64 12.84 -16.84 7.84
CA PHE A 64 11.40 -16.63 7.62
C PHE A 64 11.08 -15.40 6.75
N ALA A 65 11.92 -15.12 5.75
CA ALA A 65 11.73 -13.98 4.86
C ALA A 65 10.35 -14.04 4.17
N PRO A 66 9.48 -13.02 4.32
CA PRO A 66 8.15 -13.02 3.74
C PRO A 66 8.17 -12.53 2.28
N LEU A 67 7.33 -13.12 1.44
CA LEU A 67 6.97 -12.61 0.13
C LEU A 67 5.65 -11.82 0.25
N TYR A 68 5.75 -10.50 0.35
CA TYR A 68 4.58 -9.63 0.31
C TYR A 68 4.21 -9.25 -1.12
N VAL A 69 2.97 -9.53 -1.50
CA VAL A 69 2.39 -9.13 -2.78
C VAL A 69 1.32 -8.05 -2.57
N ILE A 70 1.13 -7.17 -3.55
CA ILE A 70 0.02 -6.20 -3.52
C ILE A 70 -1.27 -6.96 -3.84
N ASN A 71 -2.25 -6.88 -2.94
CA ASN A 71 -3.54 -7.53 -3.13
C ASN A 71 -4.19 -7.02 -4.43
N PRO A 72 -4.78 -7.90 -5.27
CA PRO A 72 -5.31 -7.51 -6.58
C PRO A 72 -6.30 -6.34 -6.52
N ASP A 73 -7.17 -6.31 -5.51
CA ASP A 73 -8.16 -5.26 -5.26
C ASP A 73 -7.54 -3.93 -4.79
N LYS A 74 -6.29 -3.95 -4.32
CA LYS A 74 -5.57 -2.76 -3.83
C LYS A 74 -4.63 -2.13 -4.86
N LYS A 75 -4.40 -2.78 -6.01
CA LYS A 75 -3.49 -2.27 -7.05
C LYS A 75 -3.85 -0.86 -7.52
N ALA A 76 -5.14 -0.60 -7.76
CA ALA A 76 -5.60 0.72 -8.18
C ALA A 76 -5.32 1.78 -7.10
N LYS A 77 -5.65 1.49 -5.83
CA LYS A 77 -5.41 2.41 -4.72
C LYS A 77 -3.91 2.66 -4.50
N VAL A 78 -3.06 1.63 -4.61
CA VAL A 78 -1.60 1.82 -4.52
C VAL A 78 -1.08 2.69 -5.67
N SER A 79 -1.62 2.55 -6.89
CA SER A 79 -1.24 3.42 -8.01
C SER A 79 -1.62 4.87 -7.74
N GLU A 80 -2.86 5.11 -7.29
CA GLU A 80 -3.36 6.43 -6.93
C GLU A 80 -2.50 7.10 -5.84
N LEU A 81 -2.18 6.38 -4.76
CA LEU A 81 -1.31 6.89 -3.68
C LEU A 81 0.10 7.21 -4.19
N LYS A 82 0.65 6.39 -5.08
CA LYS A 82 1.95 6.67 -5.73
C LYS A 82 1.89 7.90 -6.62
N ASP A 83 0.78 8.12 -7.32
CA ASP A 83 0.62 9.29 -8.17
C ASP A 83 0.48 10.58 -7.35
N LEU A 84 -0.28 10.55 -6.24
CA LEU A 84 -0.36 11.68 -5.30
C LEU A 84 1.00 12.01 -4.66
N MET A 85 1.80 10.98 -4.35
CA MET A 85 3.13 11.17 -3.76
C MET A 85 4.08 11.93 -4.70
N LYS A 86 3.92 11.82 -6.02
CA LYS A 86 4.78 12.56 -6.98
C LYS A 86 4.65 14.08 -6.85
N SER A 87 3.49 14.55 -6.40
CA SER A 87 3.21 15.98 -6.21
C SER A 87 3.27 16.44 -4.76
N ALA A 88 3.57 15.53 -3.83
CA ALA A 88 3.61 15.84 -2.40
C ALA A 88 5.04 16.11 -1.94
N ASP A 89 5.23 17.14 -1.14
CA ASP A 89 6.54 17.51 -0.58
C ASP A 89 6.87 16.72 0.70
N GLU A 90 5.84 16.23 1.38
CA GLU A 90 5.95 15.47 2.63
C GLU A 90 4.88 14.38 2.67
N LEU A 91 5.26 13.21 3.22
CA LEU A 91 4.37 12.09 3.50
C LEU A 91 4.21 11.93 5.01
N ILE A 92 2.96 11.86 5.47
CA ILE A 92 2.59 11.63 6.87
C ILE A 92 1.81 10.32 6.95
N LEU A 93 2.23 9.42 7.83
CA LEU A 93 1.64 8.11 8.10
C LEU A 93 1.11 8.04 9.53
#